data_AF-A0A1E5K3M5-F1
#
_entry.id   AF-A0A1E5K3M5-F1
#
_cell.length_a   1.000
_cell.length_b   1.000
_cell.length_c   1.000
_cell.angle_alpha   90.00
_cell.angle_beta   90.00
_cell.angle_gamma   90.00
#
_symmetry.space_group_name_H-M   'P 1'
#
loop_
_entity.id
_entity.type
_entity.pdbx_description
1 polymer ?
#
loop_
_entity_poly.entity_id
_entity_poly.type
_entity_poly.pdbx_seq_one_letter_code
_entity_poly.pdbx_strand_id
1 'polypeptide(L)'
;MRNKLFTALFIMILSFTIIPTVAFAIEADDPEFEAFLVEIDWDKEDYIEYLDSKFYSIDDFPNNDYLGIPVTEKTLEEIYNTYDITHEELNEKLRETGQLFEDEDVFDSTWFLFIEDVAFALDQGVENSDEITDWDEEITEENIQGLLEFYDFSSSEELEEYLKSMGDSIENYETIWDLELVVDAYMGGQDVTSDLTDDFSGDFGSGMNMSIWDTESIFPTTDPHLNVFIGLTPIAFQAIFF
;
A
#
# COMPACT_ATOMS: atom_id res chain seq x y z
N MET A 1 17.26 -38.90 -36.08
CA MET A 1 16.35 -39.19 -34.94
C MET A 1 16.89 -38.66 -33.61
N ARG A 2 18.18 -38.87 -33.29
CA ARG A 2 18.81 -38.38 -32.04
C ARG A 2 18.61 -36.88 -31.75
N ASN A 3 18.74 -36.01 -32.75
CA ASN A 3 18.63 -34.56 -32.56
C ASN A 3 17.19 -34.09 -32.28
N LYS A 4 16.18 -34.80 -32.80
CA LYS A 4 14.75 -34.49 -32.56
C LYS A 4 14.32 -34.89 -31.14
N LEU A 5 14.95 -35.91 -30.57
CA LEU A 5 14.77 -36.34 -29.19
C LEU A 5 15.34 -35.31 -28.21
N PHE A 6 16.51 -34.74 -28.50
CA PHE A 6 17.08 -33.67 -27.68
C PHE A 6 16.24 -32.37 -27.74
N THR A 7 15.72 -32.00 -28.90
CA THR A 7 14.82 -30.84 -29.03
C THR A 7 13.50 -31.05 -28.27
N ALA A 8 12.91 -32.24 -28.34
CA ALA A 8 11.68 -32.55 -27.61
C ALA A 8 11.89 -32.52 -26.08
N LEU A 9 13.04 -33.01 -25.60
CA LEU A 9 13.38 -32.98 -24.17
C LEU A 9 13.62 -31.54 -23.68
N PHE A 10 14.25 -30.70 -24.51
CA PHE A 10 14.50 -29.30 -24.18
C PHE A 10 13.20 -28.49 -24.10
N ILE A 11 12.25 -28.70 -25.02
CA ILE A 11 10.93 -28.05 -24.99
C ILE A 11 10.11 -28.51 -23.77
N MET A 12 10.21 -29.78 -23.38
CA MET A 12 9.54 -30.33 -22.21
C MET A 12 10.09 -29.75 -20.90
N ILE A 13 11.37 -29.45 -20.81
CA ILE A 13 11.97 -28.82 -19.63
C ILE A 13 11.62 -27.32 -19.59
N LEU A 14 11.60 -26.64 -20.74
CA LEU A 14 11.25 -25.22 -20.82
C LEU A 14 9.78 -24.93 -20.48
N SER A 15 8.90 -25.93 -20.58
CA SER A 15 7.47 -25.78 -20.28
C SER A 15 7.14 -25.88 -18.78
N PHE A 16 8.10 -26.29 -17.94
CA PHE A 16 7.95 -26.31 -16.48
C PHE A 16 8.53 -25.06 -15.78
N THR A 17 9.20 -24.17 -16.50
CA THR A 17 9.83 -22.96 -15.93
C THR A 17 8.98 -21.70 -16.06
N ILE A 18 7.78 -21.80 -16.63
CA ILE A 18 6.81 -20.71 -16.74
C ILE A 18 5.57 -21.07 -15.91
N ILE A 19 5.78 -21.50 -14.67
CA ILE A 19 4.68 -21.52 -13.71
C ILE A 19 4.66 -20.10 -13.12
N PRO A 20 3.62 -19.28 -13.38
CA PRO A 20 3.47 -18.04 -12.64
C PRO A 20 3.43 -18.41 -11.15
N THR A 21 4.28 -17.77 -10.35
CA THR A 21 4.15 -17.83 -8.89
C THR A 21 2.81 -17.20 -8.57
N VAL A 22 1.79 -18.05 -8.42
CA VAL A 22 0.53 -17.62 -7.82
C VAL A 22 0.89 -17.25 -6.38
N ALA A 23 0.72 -15.98 -6.03
CA ALA A 23 0.73 -15.58 -4.63
C ALA A 23 -0.43 -16.33 -3.97
N PHE A 24 -0.11 -17.32 -3.16
CA PHE A 24 -1.09 -17.96 -2.31
C PHE A 24 -1.33 -17.01 -1.13
N ALA A 25 -2.59 -16.73 -0.83
CA ALA A 25 -2.96 -16.03 0.40
C ALA A 25 -2.31 -16.72 1.61
N ILE A 26 -1.97 -15.94 2.64
CA ILE A 26 -1.29 -16.45 3.82
C ILE A 26 -2.19 -17.50 4.48
N GLU A 27 -1.69 -18.73 4.61
CA GLU A 27 -2.35 -19.73 5.45
C GLU A 27 -2.00 -19.44 6.92
N ALA A 28 -2.97 -19.58 7.82
CA ALA A 28 -2.73 -19.31 9.23
C ALA A 28 -1.56 -20.13 9.81
N ASP A 29 -1.26 -21.33 9.30
CA ASP A 29 -0.14 -22.18 9.71
C ASP A 29 1.13 -22.04 8.85
N ASP A 30 1.25 -20.96 8.08
CA ASP A 30 2.45 -20.64 7.30
C ASP A 30 3.67 -20.37 8.22
N PRO A 31 4.80 -21.08 8.03
CA PRO A 31 6.03 -20.83 8.78
C PRO A 31 6.57 -19.40 8.68
N GLU A 32 6.32 -18.69 7.58
CA GLU A 32 6.74 -17.30 7.39
C GLU A 32 5.86 -16.35 8.21
N PHE A 33 4.57 -16.64 8.36
CA PHE A 33 3.67 -15.87 9.25
C PHE A 33 4.06 -16.04 10.71
N GLU A 34 4.36 -17.28 11.13
CA GLU A 34 4.87 -17.55 12.48
C GLU A 34 6.20 -16.82 12.76
N ALA A 35 7.08 -16.74 11.76
CA ALA A 35 8.34 -16.01 11.90
C ALA A 35 8.11 -14.50 12.07
N PHE A 36 7.18 -13.94 11.30
CA PHE A 36 6.76 -12.54 11.43
C PHE A 36 6.19 -12.24 12.82
N LEU A 37 5.29 -13.09 13.35
CA LEU A 37 4.71 -12.90 14.69
C LEU A 37 5.78 -12.90 15.79
N VAL A 38 6.78 -13.78 15.68
CA VAL A 38 7.93 -13.80 16.60
C VAL A 38 8.77 -12.53 16.50
N GLU A 39 8.92 -11.96 15.29
CA GLU A 39 9.67 -10.73 15.06
C GLU A 39 9.01 -9.52 15.75
N ILE A 40 7.69 -9.42 15.67
CA ILE A 40 6.93 -8.32 16.25
C ILE A 40 6.52 -8.56 17.73
N ASP A 41 6.91 -9.69 18.31
CA ASP A 41 6.55 -10.13 19.67
C ASP A 41 5.03 -10.22 19.89
N TRP A 42 4.31 -10.81 18.93
CA TRP A 42 2.87 -11.06 19.01
C TRP A 42 2.53 -12.55 19.12
N ASP A 43 1.48 -12.83 19.89
CA ASP A 43 0.83 -14.12 19.88
C ASP A 43 -0.08 -14.25 18.67
N LYS A 44 -0.14 -15.46 18.11
CA LYS A 44 -0.90 -15.74 16.90
C LYS A 44 -2.40 -15.57 17.10
N GLU A 45 -2.94 -16.14 18.18
CA GLU A 45 -4.36 -16.05 18.48
C GLU A 45 -4.76 -14.60 18.70
N ASP A 46 -3.95 -13.83 19.44
CA ASP A 46 -4.19 -12.40 19.67
C ASP A 46 -4.11 -11.59 18.35
N TYR A 47 -3.18 -11.92 17.45
CA TYR A 47 -3.06 -11.24 16.14
C TYR A 47 -4.25 -11.52 15.23
N ILE A 48 -4.73 -12.77 15.20
CA ILE A 48 -5.93 -13.14 14.43
C ILE A 48 -7.17 -12.47 15.03
N GLU A 49 -7.30 -12.42 16.35
CA GLU A 49 -8.39 -11.69 17.03
C GLU A 49 -8.35 -10.19 16.73
N TYR A 50 -7.16 -9.60 16.66
CA TYR A 50 -6.97 -8.23 16.24
C TYR A 50 -7.49 -7.98 14.82
N LEU A 51 -7.08 -8.79 13.84
CA LEU A 51 -7.56 -8.67 12.46
C LEU A 51 -9.09 -8.81 12.39
N ASP A 52 -9.67 -9.80 13.08
CA ASP A 52 -11.12 -10.02 13.10
C ASP A 52 -11.87 -8.82 13.71
N SER A 53 -11.30 -8.19 14.74
CA SER A 53 -11.86 -6.97 15.35
C SER A 53 -11.94 -5.79 14.36
N LYS A 54 -11.09 -5.82 13.34
CA LYS A 54 -11.04 -4.85 12.23
C LYS A 54 -11.78 -5.34 10.98
N PHE A 55 -12.52 -6.45 11.08
CA PHE A 55 -13.25 -7.10 10.00
C PHE A 55 -12.36 -7.70 8.90
N TYR A 56 -11.11 -8.03 9.23
CA TYR A 56 -10.16 -8.70 8.33
C TYR A 56 -9.88 -10.14 8.78
N SER A 57 -9.66 -11.02 7.81
CA SER A 57 -9.10 -12.36 7.99
C SER A 57 -7.65 -12.38 7.50
N ILE A 58 -6.84 -13.30 8.02
CA ILE A 58 -5.49 -13.54 7.49
C ILE A 58 -5.50 -13.91 5.99
N ASP A 59 -6.57 -14.56 5.54
CA ASP A 59 -6.77 -14.95 4.14
C ASP A 59 -6.97 -13.74 3.20
N ASP A 60 -7.26 -12.55 3.74
CA ASP A 60 -7.43 -11.33 2.95
C ASP A 60 -6.07 -10.74 2.51
N PHE A 61 -4.96 -11.23 3.06
CA PHE A 61 -3.60 -10.74 2.77
C PHE A 61 -2.88 -11.65 1.76
N PRO A 62 -2.29 -11.09 0.68
CA PRO A 62 -1.61 -11.89 -0.33
C PRO A 62 -0.35 -12.61 0.15
N ASN A 63 0.38 -12.02 1.10
CA ASN A 63 1.59 -12.57 1.74
C ASN A 63 1.99 -11.70 2.95
N ASN A 64 2.99 -12.13 3.72
CA ASN A 64 3.42 -11.46 4.96
C ASN A 64 3.96 -10.04 4.76
N ASP A 65 4.35 -9.64 3.54
CA ASP A 65 4.81 -8.27 3.28
C ASP A 65 3.67 -7.25 3.41
N TYR A 66 2.42 -7.71 3.44
CA TYR A 66 1.22 -6.88 3.67
C TYR A 66 0.74 -6.90 5.12
N LEU A 67 1.43 -7.62 6.00
CA LEU A 67 1.15 -7.61 7.44
C LEU A 67 2.00 -6.54 8.13
N GLY A 68 1.47 -5.97 9.19
CA GLY A 68 2.17 -4.97 10.00
C GLY A 68 1.94 -5.15 11.49
N ILE A 69 2.49 -4.22 12.26
CA ILE A 69 2.40 -4.23 13.71
C ILE A 69 1.03 -3.66 14.12
N PRO A 70 0.21 -4.38 14.89
CA PRO A 70 -1.12 -3.91 15.27
C PRO A 70 -1.12 -2.57 16.02
N VAL A 71 -2.16 -1.77 15.79
CA VAL A 71 -2.38 -0.51 16.49
C VAL A 71 -2.90 -0.80 17.91
N THR A 72 -2.07 -0.53 18.91
CA THR A 72 -2.35 -0.75 20.34
C THR A 72 -1.87 0.44 21.16
N GLU A 73 -2.31 0.53 22.42
CA GLU A 73 -1.84 1.59 23.34
C GLU A 73 -0.31 1.64 23.40
N LYS A 74 0.34 0.48 23.41
CA LYS A 74 1.81 0.36 23.43
C LYS A 74 2.45 0.88 22.15
N THR A 75 1.94 0.48 20.99
CA THR A 75 2.55 0.84 19.70
C THR A 75 2.29 2.31 19.36
N LEU A 76 1.16 2.87 19.77
CA LEU A 76 0.90 4.31 19.65
C LEU A 76 1.71 5.17 20.62
N GLU A 77 2.10 4.66 21.79
CA GLU A 77 3.02 5.37 22.68
C GLU A 77 4.36 5.68 21.97
N GLU A 78 4.80 4.81 21.07
CA GLU A 78 5.99 5.05 20.25
C GLU A 78 5.79 6.19 19.24
N ILE A 79 4.61 6.29 18.62
CA ILE A 79 4.23 7.41 17.75
C ILE A 79 4.19 8.72 18.53
N TYR A 80 3.54 8.74 19.70
CA TYR A 80 3.45 9.93 20.55
C TYR A 80 4.82 10.47 20.93
N ASN A 81 5.74 9.57 21.30
CA ASN A 81 7.11 9.94 21.64
C ASN A 81 7.93 10.39 20.43
N THR A 82 7.71 9.78 19.26
CA THR A 82 8.47 10.08 18.04
C THR A 82 8.11 11.46 17.47
N TYR A 83 6.82 11.77 17.43
CA TYR A 83 6.31 13.03 16.88
C TYR A 83 6.08 14.12 17.94
N ASP A 84 6.31 13.82 19.23
CA ASP A 84 6.06 14.72 20.38
C ASP A 84 4.61 15.23 20.40
N ILE A 85 3.65 14.32 20.24
CA ILE A 85 2.21 14.61 20.18
C ILE A 85 1.41 13.78 21.20
N THR A 86 0.27 14.29 21.64
CA THR A 86 -0.70 13.50 22.41
C THR A 86 -1.61 12.65 21.51
N HIS A 87 -2.36 11.75 22.13
CA HIS A 87 -3.41 10.99 21.45
C HIS A 87 -4.46 11.92 20.79
N GLU A 88 -4.91 12.95 21.49
CA GLU A 88 -5.84 13.94 20.93
C GLU A 88 -5.22 14.71 19.76
N GLU A 89 -3.94 15.08 19.85
CA GLU A 89 -3.24 15.77 18.76
C GLU A 89 -3.00 14.87 17.54
N LEU A 90 -2.79 13.56 17.75
CA LEU A 90 -2.76 12.58 16.67
C LEU A 90 -4.10 12.53 15.93
N ASN A 91 -5.19 12.28 16.65
CA ASN A 91 -6.53 12.20 16.05
C ASN A 91 -6.91 13.50 15.32
N GLU A 92 -6.57 14.66 15.89
CA GLU A 92 -6.80 15.95 15.24
C GLU A 92 -6.03 16.06 13.92
N LYS A 93 -4.74 15.72 13.90
CA LYS A 93 -3.92 15.76 12.69
C LYS A 93 -4.47 14.86 11.59
N LEU A 94 -4.88 13.65 11.94
CA LEU A 94 -5.43 12.70 10.96
C LEU A 94 -6.78 13.16 10.42
N ARG A 95 -7.58 13.90 11.20
CA ARG A 95 -8.81 14.54 10.71
C ARG A 95 -8.53 15.72 9.79
N GLU A 96 -7.59 16.58 10.17
CA GLU A 96 -7.17 17.73 9.35
C GLU A 96 -6.68 17.30 7.96
N THR A 97 -6.07 16.11 7.85
CA THR A 97 -5.63 15.52 6.57
C THR A 97 -6.70 14.67 5.88
N GLY A 98 -7.91 14.58 6.44
CA GLY A 98 -9.00 13.76 5.91
C GLY A 98 -8.76 12.25 5.98
N GLN A 99 -7.80 11.79 6.77
CA GLN A 99 -7.45 10.37 6.95
C GLN A 99 -8.23 9.70 8.10
N LEU A 100 -8.93 10.49 8.93
CA LEU A 100 -9.78 10.02 10.00
C LEU A 100 -11.09 10.81 9.99
N PHE A 101 -12.23 10.16 10.25
CA PHE A 101 -13.52 10.86 10.34
C PHE A 101 -13.65 11.68 11.63
N GLU A 102 -14.50 12.72 11.61
CA GLU A 102 -14.73 13.67 12.72
C GLU A 102 -15.00 13.01 14.09
N ASP A 103 -15.80 11.94 14.10
CA ASP A 103 -16.17 11.22 15.33
C ASP A 103 -15.42 9.89 15.52
N GLU A 104 -14.42 9.60 14.68
CA GLU A 104 -13.63 8.36 14.72
C GLU A 104 -12.37 8.53 15.57
N ASP A 105 -11.96 7.43 16.21
CA ASP A 105 -10.71 7.31 16.93
C ASP A 105 -9.73 6.44 16.13
N VAL A 106 -8.44 6.76 16.13
CA VAL A 106 -7.41 5.97 15.45
C VAL A 106 -7.44 4.49 15.88
N PHE A 107 -7.81 4.17 17.13
CA PHE A 107 -7.97 2.79 17.60
C PHE A 107 -9.13 2.05 16.95
N ASP A 108 -10.19 2.76 16.60
CA ASP A 108 -11.40 2.17 16.03
C ASP A 108 -11.35 2.18 14.50
N SER A 109 -10.40 2.92 13.91
CA SER A 109 -10.28 3.07 12.46
C SER A 109 -10.05 1.73 11.76
N THR A 110 -10.83 1.51 10.70
CA THR A 110 -10.65 0.35 9.80
C THR A 110 -9.58 0.60 8.73
N TRP A 111 -9.14 1.86 8.58
CA TRP A 111 -8.07 2.27 7.67
C TRP A 111 -6.69 2.12 8.29
N PHE A 112 -6.56 2.43 9.58
CA PHE A 112 -5.32 2.24 10.33
C PHE A 112 -5.26 0.83 10.90
N LEU A 113 -4.97 -0.13 10.04
CA LEU A 113 -4.85 -1.53 10.42
C LEU A 113 -3.50 -1.80 11.10
N PHE A 114 -2.43 -1.10 10.72
CA PHE A 114 -1.12 -1.26 11.32
C PHE A 114 -0.50 0.08 11.72
N ILE A 115 0.44 0.08 12.67
CA ILE A 115 1.06 1.31 13.17
C ILE A 115 1.86 2.02 12.08
N GLU A 116 2.36 1.25 11.10
CA GLU A 116 3.02 1.75 9.90
C GLU A 116 2.10 2.65 9.07
N ASP A 117 0.80 2.33 9.00
CA ASP A 117 -0.19 3.15 8.28
C ASP A 117 -0.36 4.52 8.97
N VAL A 118 -0.36 4.54 10.32
CA VAL A 118 -0.43 5.76 11.12
C VAL A 118 0.82 6.61 10.95
N ALA A 119 2.01 5.98 11.00
CA ALA A 119 3.28 6.67 10.80
C ALA A 119 3.37 7.26 9.38
N PHE A 120 2.97 6.48 8.38
CA PHE A 120 2.93 6.93 6.99
C PHE A 120 1.98 8.12 6.82
N ALA A 121 0.78 8.04 7.38
CA ALA A 121 -0.19 9.13 7.37
C ALA A 121 0.38 10.44 7.93
N LEU A 122 1.05 10.38 9.08
CA LEU A 122 1.72 11.52 9.68
C LEU A 122 2.84 12.08 8.80
N ASP A 123 3.65 11.22 8.19
CA ASP A 123 4.75 11.65 7.32
C ASP A 123 4.23 12.30 6.02
N GLN A 124 3.14 11.78 5.44
CA GLN A 124 2.50 12.40 4.27
C GLN A 124 1.87 13.76 4.59
N GLY A 125 1.28 13.89 5.78
CA GLY A 125 0.68 15.13 6.26
C GLY A 125 1.69 16.26 6.52
N VAL A 126 2.99 15.96 6.57
CA VAL A 126 4.05 16.96 6.80
C VAL A 126 4.51 17.64 5.51
N GLU A 127 4.26 17.07 4.32
CA GLU A 127 4.74 17.63 3.04
C GLU A 127 3.67 17.90 1.97
N ASN A 128 2.44 17.37 2.09
CA ASN A 128 1.44 17.41 1.00
C ASN A 128 0.09 18.07 1.37
N SER A 129 0.06 19.08 2.26
CA SER A 129 -1.18 19.76 2.69
C SER A 129 -1.87 20.64 1.63
N ASP A 130 -1.42 20.61 0.37
CA ASP A 130 -1.92 21.48 -0.69
C ASP A 130 -2.75 20.75 -1.75
N GLU A 131 -2.76 19.41 -1.78
CA GLU A 131 -3.50 18.63 -2.76
C GLU A 131 -4.26 17.47 -2.08
N ILE A 132 -5.59 17.55 -2.12
CA ILE A 132 -6.55 16.48 -1.78
C ILE A 132 -6.83 16.34 -0.27
N THR A 133 -7.59 17.26 0.32
CA THR A 133 -8.14 17.10 1.69
C THR A 133 -9.65 17.26 1.81
N ASP A 134 -10.39 17.51 0.73
CA ASP A 134 -11.80 17.93 0.86
C ASP A 134 -12.73 16.94 0.15
N TRP A 135 -12.93 15.78 0.80
CA TRP A 135 -13.84 14.70 0.38
C TRP A 135 -15.30 15.16 0.26
N ASP A 136 -15.64 16.26 0.90
CA ASP A 136 -16.97 16.89 0.92
C ASP A 136 -17.06 18.15 0.04
N GLU A 137 -16.08 18.43 -0.83
CA GLU A 137 -16.11 19.63 -1.65
C GLU A 137 -17.26 19.56 -2.67
N GLU A 138 -18.19 20.52 -2.55
CA GLU A 138 -19.24 20.72 -3.55
C GLU A 138 -18.61 20.90 -4.93
N ILE A 139 -19.28 20.39 -5.97
CA ILE A 139 -18.82 20.56 -7.35
C ILE A 139 -18.81 22.06 -7.71
N THR A 140 -17.65 22.59 -8.07
CA THR A 140 -17.45 23.97 -8.52
C THR A 140 -16.80 24.01 -9.90
N GLU A 141 -16.84 25.17 -10.57
CA GLU A 141 -16.14 25.35 -11.85
C GLU A 141 -14.62 25.17 -11.71
N GLU A 142 -14.06 25.49 -10.54
CA GLU A 142 -12.62 25.42 -10.27
C GLU A 142 -12.16 23.97 -10.11
N ASN A 143 -12.86 23.16 -9.31
CA ASN A 143 -12.49 21.76 -9.12
C ASN A 143 -12.84 20.88 -10.33
N ILE A 144 -13.91 21.19 -11.08
CA ILE A 144 -14.16 20.55 -12.39
C ILE A 144 -13.00 20.81 -13.34
N GLN A 145 -12.44 22.03 -13.39
CA GLN A 145 -11.32 22.32 -14.29
C GLN A 145 -10.11 21.42 -13.99
N GLY A 146 -9.82 21.14 -12.72
CA GLY A 146 -8.79 20.19 -12.31
C GLY A 146 -9.05 18.76 -12.81
N LEU A 147 -10.28 18.28 -12.64
CA LEU A 147 -10.70 16.96 -13.15
C LEU A 147 -10.55 16.85 -14.68
N LEU A 148 -10.95 17.89 -15.41
CA LEU A 148 -10.85 17.91 -16.87
C LEU A 148 -9.39 17.83 -17.33
N GLU A 149 -8.50 18.55 -16.66
CA GLU A 149 -7.06 18.52 -16.94
C GLU A 149 -6.45 17.15 -16.62
N PHE A 150 -6.86 16.51 -15.52
CA PHE A 150 -6.34 15.21 -15.12
C PHE A 150 -6.72 14.08 -16.10
N TYR A 151 -7.97 14.07 -16.58
CA TYR A 151 -8.49 13.04 -17.48
C TYR A 151 -8.44 13.43 -18.97
N ASP A 152 -7.75 14.52 -19.33
CA ASP A 152 -7.59 15.02 -20.70
C ASP A 152 -8.93 15.34 -21.42
N PHE A 153 -9.92 15.86 -20.70
CA PHE A 153 -11.14 16.40 -21.29
C PHE A 153 -10.94 17.86 -21.72
N SER A 154 -11.44 18.21 -22.90
CA SER A 154 -11.32 19.56 -23.45
C SER A 154 -12.30 20.56 -22.84
N SER A 155 -13.42 20.08 -22.29
CA SER A 155 -14.41 20.91 -21.58
C SER A 155 -15.38 20.06 -20.74
N SER A 156 -16.11 20.71 -19.83
CA SER A 156 -17.18 20.09 -19.02
C SER A 156 -18.28 19.48 -19.88
N GLU A 157 -18.56 20.03 -21.07
CA GLU A 157 -19.49 19.41 -22.01
C GLU A 157 -18.97 18.09 -22.58
N GLU A 158 -17.66 17.95 -22.80
CA GLU A 158 -17.07 16.69 -23.27
C GLU A 158 -17.17 15.60 -22.19
N LEU A 159 -16.86 15.95 -20.94
CA LEU A 159 -17.06 15.08 -19.79
C LEU A 159 -18.53 14.68 -19.62
N GLU A 160 -19.46 15.63 -19.73
CA GLU A 160 -20.90 15.36 -19.64
C GLU A 160 -21.40 14.45 -20.78
N GLU A 161 -20.87 14.60 -22.00
CA GLU A 161 -21.17 13.69 -23.12
C GLU A 161 -20.61 12.29 -22.88
N TYR A 162 -19.41 12.19 -22.31
CA TYR A 162 -18.78 10.93 -21.92
C TYR A 162 -19.62 10.18 -20.87
N LEU A 163 -19.99 10.84 -19.78
CA LEU A 163 -20.84 10.28 -18.73
C LEU A 163 -22.20 9.84 -19.26
N LYS A 164 -22.84 10.67 -20.11
CA LYS A 164 -24.10 10.30 -20.78
C LYS A 164 -23.99 9.05 -21.63
N SER A 165 -22.82 8.79 -22.24
CA SER A 165 -22.60 7.58 -23.03
C SER A 165 -22.64 6.30 -22.18
N MET A 166 -22.34 6.41 -20.88
CA MET A 166 -22.46 5.35 -19.87
C MET A 166 -23.82 5.34 -19.16
N GLY A 167 -24.70 6.29 -19.49
CA GLY A 167 -26.01 6.45 -18.85
C GLY A 167 -25.98 7.29 -17.57
N ASP A 168 -24.95 8.11 -17.39
CA ASP A 168 -24.69 8.95 -16.22
C ASP A 168 -24.72 10.47 -16.55
N SER A 169 -24.49 11.32 -15.56
CA SER A 169 -24.40 12.79 -15.70
C SER A 169 -23.65 13.41 -14.52
N ILE A 170 -22.98 14.54 -14.73
CA ILE A 170 -22.37 15.34 -13.66
C ILE A 170 -23.41 15.69 -12.58
N GLU A 171 -24.67 15.93 -12.96
CA GLU A 171 -25.75 16.28 -12.03
C GLU A 171 -26.14 15.15 -11.05
N ASN A 172 -25.61 13.93 -11.23
CA ASN A 172 -25.89 12.80 -10.36
C ASN A 172 -24.99 12.75 -9.10
N TYR A 173 -23.99 13.64 -8.99
CA TYR A 173 -23.01 13.65 -7.91
C TYR A 173 -23.13 14.93 -7.08
N GLU A 174 -22.89 14.81 -5.77
CA GLU A 174 -22.94 15.95 -4.84
C GLU A 174 -21.54 16.56 -4.65
N THR A 175 -20.51 15.73 -4.65
CA THR A 175 -19.11 16.15 -4.44
C THR A 175 -18.26 15.93 -5.68
N ILE A 176 -17.17 16.69 -5.81
CA ILE A 176 -16.20 16.47 -6.88
C ILE A 176 -15.62 15.06 -6.80
N TRP A 177 -15.33 14.58 -5.59
CA TRP A 177 -14.77 13.26 -5.34
C TRP A 177 -15.63 12.11 -5.88
N ASP A 178 -16.94 12.15 -5.63
CA ASP A 178 -17.89 11.15 -6.16
C ASP A 178 -17.85 11.10 -7.69
N LEU A 179 -17.74 12.26 -8.33
CA LEU A 179 -17.62 12.39 -9.78
C LEU A 179 -16.27 11.83 -10.26
N GLU A 180 -15.15 12.16 -9.61
CA GLU A 180 -13.81 11.67 -10.02
C GLU A 180 -13.74 10.15 -9.94
N LEU A 181 -14.25 9.56 -8.85
CA LEU A 181 -14.25 8.12 -8.63
C LEU A 181 -14.97 7.37 -9.75
N VAL A 182 -16.11 7.90 -10.20
CA VAL A 182 -16.88 7.27 -11.28
C VAL A 182 -16.21 7.50 -12.64
N VAL A 183 -15.63 8.66 -12.88
CA VAL A 183 -14.86 8.93 -14.11
C VAL A 183 -13.68 7.95 -14.21
N ASP A 184 -12.92 7.74 -13.13
CA ASP A 184 -11.82 6.77 -13.07
C ASP A 184 -12.31 5.36 -13.40
N ALA A 185 -13.40 4.94 -12.74
CA ALA A 185 -14.00 3.63 -12.94
C ALA A 185 -14.47 3.42 -14.40
N TYR A 186 -15.06 4.44 -15.03
CA TYR A 186 -15.53 4.36 -16.42
C TYR A 186 -14.40 4.42 -17.44
N MET A 187 -13.38 5.25 -17.20
CA MET A 187 -12.18 5.28 -18.03
C MET A 187 -11.35 3.99 -17.88
N GLY A 188 -11.78 3.12 -16.97
CA GLY A 188 -11.28 1.77 -16.80
C GLY A 188 -9.93 1.77 -16.11
N GLY A 189 -9.69 2.76 -15.23
CA GLY A 189 -8.36 3.11 -14.73
C GLY A 189 -7.40 3.16 -15.90
N GLN A 190 -7.42 4.22 -16.70
CA GLN A 190 -6.48 4.36 -17.81
C GLN A 190 -5.06 4.28 -17.24
N ASP A 191 -4.53 3.07 -17.33
CA ASP A 191 -3.15 2.70 -17.49
C ASP A 191 -2.17 3.86 -17.21
N VAL A 192 -1.94 4.15 -15.93
CA VAL A 192 -0.76 4.90 -15.47
C VAL A 192 0.53 4.25 -15.99
N THR A 193 0.47 3.05 -16.58
CA THR A 193 1.62 2.44 -17.26
C THR A 193 1.84 2.94 -18.70
N SER A 194 0.87 3.56 -19.38
CA SER A 194 1.06 3.87 -20.81
C SER A 194 1.98 5.08 -21.06
N ASP A 195 1.91 6.13 -20.24
CA ASP A 195 2.78 7.31 -20.39
C ASP A 195 4.06 7.26 -19.52
N LEU A 196 4.14 6.30 -18.60
CA LEU A 196 5.41 5.98 -17.92
C LEU A 196 6.35 5.16 -18.83
N THR A 197 5.86 4.41 -19.81
CA THR A 197 6.70 3.44 -20.55
C THR A 197 7.74 4.05 -21.50
N ASP A 198 7.60 5.31 -21.94
CA ASP A 198 8.58 5.91 -22.86
C ASP A 198 9.79 6.55 -22.14
N ASP A 199 9.68 6.86 -20.83
CA ASP A 199 10.84 7.28 -20.00
C ASP A 199 11.35 6.15 -19.08
N PHE A 200 10.56 5.08 -18.87
CA PHE A 200 10.99 3.85 -18.15
C PHE A 200 11.85 2.89 -18.98
N SER A 201 12.38 3.30 -20.14
CA SER A 201 13.39 2.52 -20.87
C SER A 201 14.82 2.84 -20.43
N GLY A 202 14.99 3.82 -19.54
CA GLY A 202 16.24 4.11 -18.85
C GLY A 202 16.47 3.19 -17.65
N ASP A 203 17.11 2.05 -17.91
CA ASP A 203 17.93 1.31 -16.93
C ASP A 203 17.34 1.16 -15.51
N PHE A 204 16.27 0.36 -15.38
CA PHE A 204 15.96 -0.34 -14.13
C PHE A 204 16.96 -1.49 -13.85
N GLY A 205 18.18 -1.39 -14.35
CA GLY A 205 19.32 -2.22 -14.01
C GLY A 205 20.20 -1.49 -13.00
N SER A 206 20.30 -2.03 -11.79
CA SER A 206 21.44 -1.82 -10.87
C SER A 206 21.63 -0.44 -10.21
N GLY A 207 20.62 0.43 -10.16
CA GLY A 207 20.76 1.78 -9.59
C GLY A 207 20.00 2.09 -8.28
N MET A 208 18.81 1.52 -8.06
CA MET A 208 18.06 1.79 -6.83
C MET A 208 18.57 0.91 -5.70
N ASN A 209 19.43 1.53 -4.89
CA ASN A 209 19.86 1.00 -3.63
C ASN A 209 18.65 0.95 -2.67
N MET A 210 17.99 -0.22 -2.59
CA MET A 210 16.99 -0.51 -1.55
C MET A 210 17.59 -0.61 -0.13
N SER A 211 18.77 -0.03 0.13
CA SER A 211 19.30 0.17 1.49
C SER A 211 18.75 1.43 2.17
N ILE A 212 17.67 2.03 1.66
CA ILE A 212 16.96 3.10 2.39
C ILE A 212 16.21 2.52 3.61
N TRP A 213 15.94 1.21 3.60
CA TRP A 213 15.45 0.46 4.75
C TRP A 213 16.61 -0.09 5.59
N ASP A 214 17.45 0.80 6.11
CA ASP A 214 18.24 0.46 7.30
C ASP A 214 17.29 0.61 8.49
N THR A 215 16.73 -0.50 8.96
CA THR A 215 15.82 -0.56 10.13
C THR A 215 16.47 0.02 11.40
N GLU A 216 17.77 0.30 11.39
CA GLU A 216 18.48 1.05 12.43
C GLU A 216 18.10 2.55 12.49
N SER A 217 17.51 3.14 11.44
CA SER A 217 17.30 4.59 11.37
C SER A 217 15.98 5.08 11.97
N ILE A 218 14.98 4.20 12.16
CA ILE A 218 13.71 4.57 12.79
C ILE A 218 13.80 4.40 14.32
N PHE A 219 14.60 3.44 14.80
CA PHE A 219 14.83 3.21 16.23
C PHE A 219 16.33 3.09 16.56
N PRO A 220 17.02 4.18 16.96
CA PRO A 220 18.41 4.08 17.39
C PRO A 220 18.51 3.33 18.74
N THR A 221 18.88 2.05 18.70
CA THR A 221 19.07 1.21 19.90
C THR A 221 20.23 1.74 20.74
N THR A 222 19.93 2.49 21.79
CA THR A 222 20.93 2.92 22.80
C THR A 222 20.86 2.11 24.09
N ASP A 223 19.98 1.11 24.18
CA ASP A 223 19.85 0.24 25.36
C ASP A 223 20.58 -1.11 25.16
N PRO A 224 21.64 -1.40 25.93
CA PRO A 224 22.38 -2.67 25.85
C PRO A 224 21.60 -3.89 26.41
N HIS A 225 20.34 -3.75 26.82
CA HIS A 225 19.51 -4.86 27.31
C HIS A 225 18.47 -5.39 26.30
N LEU A 226 18.30 -4.76 25.14
CA LEU A 226 17.45 -5.25 24.05
C LEU A 226 18.31 -5.80 22.90
N ASN A 227 18.62 -7.09 22.97
CA ASN A 227 19.14 -7.83 21.81
C ASN A 227 17.95 -8.45 21.06
N VAL A 228 17.30 -7.67 20.20
CA VAL A 228 16.55 -8.24 19.06
C VAL A 228 17.50 -8.19 17.87
N PHE A 229 17.93 -9.38 17.45
CA PHE A 229 18.93 -9.60 16.40
C PHE A 229 18.25 -9.37 15.04
N ILE A 230 18.27 -8.14 14.50
CA ILE A 230 17.84 -7.88 13.13
C ILE A 230 19.08 -8.00 12.25
N GLY A 231 19.11 -9.02 11.40
CA GLY A 231 20.24 -9.31 10.53
C GLY A 231 19.76 -10.02 9.27
N LEU A 232 19.33 -9.26 8.27
CA LEU A 232 19.22 -9.76 6.91
C LEU A 232 20.62 -9.99 6.34
N THR A 233 20.86 -11.18 5.77
CA THR A 233 22.00 -11.39 4.86
C THR A 233 21.47 -11.57 3.43
N PRO A 234 22.14 -11.00 2.42
CA PRO A 234 21.65 -10.98 1.05
C PRO A 234 21.90 -12.32 0.35
N ILE A 235 20.94 -12.74 -0.48
CA ILE A 235 21.06 -13.88 -1.37
C ILE A 235 22.17 -13.61 -2.40
N ALA A 236 23.23 -14.43 -2.42
CA ALA A 236 24.12 -14.56 -3.56
C ALA A 236 24.72 -15.98 -3.70
N PHE A 237 24.22 -16.69 -4.72
CA PHE A 237 24.91 -17.62 -5.62
C PHE A 237 26.42 -17.89 -5.39
N GLN A 238 26.83 -19.16 -5.27
CA GLN A 238 27.65 -19.89 -6.27
C GLN A 238 28.08 -21.31 -5.84
N ALA A 239 27.81 -22.25 -6.75
CA ALA A 239 28.48 -23.50 -7.14
C ALA A 239 29.65 -24.12 -6.32
N ILE A 240 29.53 -25.44 -6.10
CA ILE A 240 30.50 -26.53 -6.39
C ILE A 240 31.99 -26.18 -6.25
N PHE A 241 32.70 -26.85 -5.31
CA PHE A 241 33.90 -27.70 -5.52
C PHE A 241 34.63 -27.93 -4.17
N PHE A 242 34.44 -29.10 -3.55
CA PHE A 242 35.44 -30.15 -3.27
C PHE A 242 34.84 -31.24 -2.39
#